data_AF-A0A3B6GNK4-F1
#
_entry.id   AF-A0A3B6GNK4-F1
#
_cell.length_a   1.000
_cell.length_b   1.000
_cell.length_c   1.000
_cell.angle_alpha   90.00
_cell.angle_beta   90.00
_cell.angle_gamma   90.00
#
_symmetry.space_group_name_H-M   'P 1'
#
loop_
_entity.id
_entity.type
_entity.pdbx_description
1 polymer ?
#
loop_
_entity_poly.entity_id
_entity_poly.type
_entity_poly.pdbx_seq_one_letter_code
_entity_poly.pdbx_strand_id
1 'polypeptide(L)'
;MAQPPPWKAMYLYVASQAREDCARVKQSVAAAAFAAVRGALASPEVLDTRDAEGRYTLLDSALTHIEHASDSLSGFIVNMVVAERLALHGCGAVPSEAVARIGDLRDDHDYEWLGLIRLEAAREHAQEALRGVEGAFTLLASVRFMLHSRNPDAPGRRQAMEGQLRAAALELQPVVISVENMCALAFMATERAIRDRIQ
;
A
#
# COMPACT_ATOMS: atom_id res chain seq x y z
N MET A 1 21.04 -9.69 31.67
CA MET A 1 19.78 -9.52 30.91
C MET A 1 19.49 -10.82 30.19
N ALA A 2 18.30 -11.41 30.36
CA ALA A 2 17.91 -12.60 29.63
C ALA A 2 17.76 -12.27 28.13
N GLN A 3 18.19 -13.18 27.24
CA GLN A 3 17.97 -13.00 25.81
C GLN A 3 16.47 -13.10 25.49
N PRO A 4 15.94 -12.26 24.58
CA PRO A 4 14.56 -12.38 24.15
C PRO A 4 14.34 -13.75 23.50
N PRO A 5 13.13 -14.33 23.63
CA PRO A 5 12.79 -15.56 22.93
C PRO A 5 13.07 -15.44 21.42
N PRO A 6 13.52 -16.51 20.75
CA PRO A 6 13.88 -16.47 19.31
C PRO A 6 12.79 -15.89 18.41
N TRP A 7 11.52 -16.13 18.72
CA TRP A 7 10.38 -15.59 17.98
C TRP A 7 10.30 -14.06 18.05
N LYS A 8 10.67 -13.46 19.20
CA LYS A 8 10.60 -12.02 19.41
C LYS A 8 11.68 -11.31 18.59
N ALA A 9 12.86 -11.91 18.45
CA ALA A 9 13.90 -11.40 17.57
C ALA A 9 13.47 -11.44 16.09
N MET A 10 12.85 -12.55 15.67
CA MET A 10 12.33 -12.68 14.30
C MET A 10 11.18 -11.72 14.01
N TYR A 11 10.24 -11.57 14.95
CA TYR A 11 9.16 -10.58 14.89
C TYR A 11 9.71 -9.17 14.68
N LEU A 12 10.66 -8.73 15.53
CA LEU A 12 11.26 -7.41 15.42
C LEU A 12 11.99 -7.21 14.09
N TYR A 13 12.67 -8.26 13.60
CA TYR A 13 13.33 -8.24 12.30
C TYR A 13 12.31 -8.03 11.16
N VAL A 14 11.26 -8.85 11.08
CA VAL A 14 10.24 -8.76 10.02
C VAL A 14 9.49 -7.42 10.08
N ALA A 15 9.13 -6.96 11.27
CA ALA A 15 8.46 -5.67 11.43
C ALA A 15 9.38 -4.49 11.05
N SER A 16 10.69 -4.61 11.32
CA SER A 16 11.67 -3.59 10.91
C SER A 16 11.90 -3.55 9.40
N GLN A 17 11.88 -4.71 8.72
CA GLN A 17 11.93 -4.79 7.25
C GLN A 17 10.71 -4.12 6.62
N ALA A 18 9.51 -4.42 7.10
CA ALA A 18 8.30 -3.77 6.61
C ALA A 18 8.28 -2.25 6.85
N ARG A 19 8.91 -1.78 7.94
CA ARG A 19 9.14 -0.35 8.19
C ARG A 19 10.09 0.27 7.17
N GLU A 20 11.17 -0.42 6.79
CA GLU A 20 12.08 0.05 5.74
C GLU A 20 11.37 0.13 4.38
N ASP A 21 10.46 -0.80 4.11
CA ASP A 21 9.66 -0.84 2.89
C ASP A 21 8.63 0.30 2.79
N CYS A 22 8.22 0.89 3.91
CA CYS A 22 7.28 2.01 3.94
C CYS A 22 7.71 3.19 3.05
N ALA A 23 9.01 3.48 2.98
CA ALA A 23 9.52 4.54 2.13
C ALA A 23 9.32 4.23 0.64
N ARG A 24 9.54 2.97 0.23
CA ARG A 24 9.31 2.50 -1.14
C ARG A 24 7.82 2.52 -1.51
N VAL A 25 6.95 2.09 -0.60
CA VAL A 25 5.49 2.16 -0.81
C VAL A 25 5.06 3.60 -1.01
N LYS A 26 5.47 4.52 -0.12
CA LYS A 26 5.17 5.96 -0.23
C LYS A 26 5.62 6.54 -1.56
N GLN A 27 6.85 6.26 -1.98
CA GLN A 27 7.39 6.76 -3.24
C GLN A 27 6.61 6.24 -4.45
N SER A 28 6.32 4.94 -4.47
CA SER A 28 5.61 4.30 -5.60
C SER A 28 4.18 4.82 -5.73
N VAL A 29 3.46 4.94 -4.61
CA VAL A 29 2.09 5.47 -4.57
C VAL A 29 2.05 6.97 -4.90
N ALA A 30 2.99 7.77 -4.38
CA ALA A 30 3.07 9.18 -4.72
C ALA A 30 3.36 9.38 -6.22
N ALA A 31 4.23 8.55 -6.80
CA ALA A 31 4.52 8.59 -8.24
C ALA A 31 3.29 8.19 -9.07
N ALA A 32 2.57 7.13 -8.67
CA ALA A 32 1.33 6.69 -9.31
C ALA A 32 0.24 7.78 -9.27
N ALA A 33 -0.03 8.33 -8.07
CA ALA A 33 -1.00 9.40 -7.86
C ALA A 33 -0.63 10.65 -8.67
N PHE A 34 0.64 11.05 -8.65
CA PHE A 34 1.10 12.19 -9.42
C PHE A 34 0.99 12.00 -10.93
N ALA A 35 1.35 10.82 -11.46
CA ALA A 35 1.22 10.50 -12.88
C ALA A 35 -0.25 10.51 -13.33
N ALA A 36 -1.16 9.90 -12.54
CA ALA A 36 -2.58 9.90 -12.81
C ALA A 36 -3.18 11.31 -12.73
N VAL A 37 -2.82 12.11 -11.72
CA VAL A 37 -3.27 13.49 -11.55
C VAL A 37 -2.75 14.40 -12.67
N ARG A 38 -1.49 14.26 -13.07
CA ARG A 38 -0.94 15.00 -14.22
C ARG A 38 -1.65 14.61 -15.52
N GLY A 39 -1.95 13.32 -15.71
CA GLY A 39 -2.73 12.83 -16.85
C GLY A 39 -4.18 13.33 -16.85
N ALA A 40 -4.81 13.45 -15.68
CA ALA A 40 -6.20 13.87 -15.52
C ALA A 40 -6.41 15.39 -15.50
N LEU A 41 -5.46 16.16 -14.95
CA LEU A 41 -5.52 17.62 -14.84
C LEU A 41 -4.99 18.36 -16.07
N ALA A 42 -4.35 17.66 -17.01
CA ALA A 42 -4.07 18.19 -18.35
C ALA A 42 -5.35 18.18 -19.22
N SER A 43 -6.36 18.96 -18.82
CA SER A 43 -7.52 19.34 -19.65
C SER A 43 -7.07 20.10 -20.91
N PRO A 44 -7.85 20.24 -22.01
CA PRO A 44 -8.84 19.39 -22.66
C PRO A 44 -8.23 18.57 -23.81
N GLU A 45 -6.90 18.58 -23.91
CA GLU A 45 -6.18 18.06 -25.06
C GLU A 45 -5.82 16.60 -24.92
N VAL A 46 -6.25 15.81 -23.91
CA VAL A 46 -5.85 14.39 -23.71
C VAL A 46 -5.94 13.52 -24.98
N LEU A 47 -6.68 13.98 -26.00
CA LEU A 47 -6.82 13.37 -27.33
C LEU A 47 -6.59 14.36 -28.49
N ASP A 48 -5.82 15.41 -28.28
CA ASP A 48 -5.27 16.16 -29.39
C ASP A 48 -4.20 15.27 -30.01
N THR A 49 -4.45 14.85 -31.25
CA THR A 49 -3.63 13.89 -32.01
C THR A 49 -2.22 14.41 -32.29
N ARG A 50 -1.96 15.70 -32.02
CA ARG A 50 -0.67 16.35 -32.17
C ARG A 50 0.43 15.85 -31.21
N ASP A 51 0.05 15.29 -30.05
CA ASP A 51 0.99 14.68 -29.09
C ASP A 51 0.42 13.38 -28.49
N ALA A 52 0.02 12.45 -29.36
CA ALA A 52 -0.51 11.16 -28.93
C ALA A 52 0.57 10.26 -28.28
N GLU A 53 1.82 10.38 -28.75
CA GLU A 53 2.96 9.56 -28.29
C GLU A 53 3.43 9.97 -26.88
N GLY A 54 3.55 11.28 -26.59
CA GLY A 54 3.89 11.78 -25.27
C GLY A 54 2.84 11.39 -24.22
N ARG A 55 1.55 11.44 -24.59
CA ARG A 55 0.45 11.02 -23.69
C ARG A 55 0.37 9.52 -23.48
N TYR A 56 0.65 8.72 -24.50
CA TYR A 56 0.77 7.27 -24.34
C TYR A 56 1.90 6.92 -23.36
N THR A 57 3.05 7.59 -23.49
CA THR A 57 4.20 7.40 -22.60
C THR A 57 3.88 7.76 -21.15
N LEU A 58 3.12 8.85 -20.92
CA LEU A 58 2.66 9.22 -19.58
C LEU A 58 1.69 8.20 -18.98
N LEU A 59 0.76 7.67 -19.78
CA LEU A 59 -0.18 6.64 -19.33
C LEU A 59 0.52 5.33 -19.02
N ASP A 60 1.47 4.93 -19.86
CA ASP A 60 2.28 3.72 -19.65
C ASP A 60 3.13 3.84 -18.38
N SER A 61 3.78 4.99 -18.18
CA SER A 61 4.48 5.31 -16.93
C SER A 61 3.57 5.27 -15.71
N ALA A 62 2.33 5.77 -15.81
CA ALA A 62 1.36 5.70 -14.72
C ALA A 62 1.00 4.25 -14.36
N LEU A 63 0.77 3.40 -15.37
CA LEU A 63 0.50 1.97 -15.17
C LEU A 63 1.68 1.26 -14.51
N THR A 64 2.91 1.51 -14.95
CA THR A 64 4.12 0.96 -14.33
C THR A 64 4.25 1.38 -12.86
N HIS A 65 3.96 2.64 -12.53
CA HIS A 65 4.00 3.10 -11.13
C HIS A 65 2.93 2.45 -10.26
N ILE A 66 1.74 2.21 -10.82
CA ILE A 66 0.64 1.51 -10.14
C ILE A 66 0.99 0.03 -9.90
N GLU A 67 1.60 -0.64 -10.87
CA GLU A 67 2.11 -2.01 -10.71
C GLU A 67 3.16 -2.08 -9.59
N HIS A 68 4.16 -1.20 -9.59
CA HIS A 68 5.15 -1.14 -8.52
C HIS A 68 4.53 -0.83 -7.14
N ALA A 69 3.50 0.04 -7.09
CA ALA A 69 2.77 0.32 -5.87
C ALA A 69 2.02 -0.91 -5.36
N SER A 70 1.38 -1.66 -6.26
CA SER A 70 0.69 -2.92 -5.96
C SER A 70 1.63 -3.97 -5.39
N ASP A 71 2.77 -4.20 -6.04
CA ASP A 71 3.80 -5.15 -5.59
C ASP A 71 4.34 -4.77 -4.21
N SER A 72 4.61 -3.47 -4.00
CA SER A 72 5.13 -2.96 -2.72
C SER A 72 4.11 -3.12 -1.58
N LEU A 73 2.83 -2.82 -1.85
CA LEU A 73 1.73 -3.00 -0.88
C LEU A 73 1.52 -4.48 -0.55
N SER A 74 1.56 -5.34 -1.56
CA SER A 74 1.43 -6.79 -1.39
C SER A 74 2.57 -7.36 -0.54
N GLY A 75 3.82 -6.96 -0.81
CA GLY A 75 4.98 -7.33 0.00
C GLY A 75 4.85 -6.87 1.46
N PHE A 76 4.39 -5.64 1.68
CA PHE A 76 4.13 -5.12 3.02
C PHE A 76 3.07 -5.93 3.76
N ILE A 77 1.92 -6.25 3.13
CA ILE A 77 0.84 -7.04 3.72
C ILE A 77 1.36 -8.43 4.14
N VAL A 78 2.13 -9.09 3.28
CA VAL A 78 2.72 -10.40 3.60
C VAL A 78 3.62 -10.32 4.82
N ASN A 79 4.51 -9.32 4.88
CA ASN A 79 5.40 -9.14 6.03
C ASN A 79 4.63 -8.87 7.33
N MET A 80 3.55 -8.08 7.28
CA MET A 80 2.68 -7.86 8.44
C MET A 80 2.02 -9.15 8.94
N VAL A 81 1.47 -9.96 8.04
CA VAL A 81 0.87 -11.25 8.39
C VAL A 81 1.91 -12.20 9.00
N VAL A 82 3.13 -12.20 8.49
CA VAL A 82 4.24 -12.98 9.08
C VAL A 82 4.57 -12.48 10.49
N ALA A 83 4.65 -11.17 10.70
CA ALA A 83 4.90 -10.57 12.01
C ALA A 83 3.79 -10.92 13.02
N GLU A 84 2.53 -10.78 12.64
CA GLU A 84 1.36 -11.17 13.44
C GLU A 84 1.45 -12.66 13.83
N ARG A 85 1.72 -13.55 12.86
CA ARG A 85 1.84 -14.98 13.13
C ARG A 85 3.01 -15.30 14.07
N LEU A 86 4.17 -14.66 13.89
CA LEU A 86 5.31 -14.87 14.78
C LEU A 86 5.01 -14.46 16.22
N ALA A 87 4.27 -13.36 16.40
CA ALA A 87 3.86 -12.89 17.72
C ALA A 87 2.80 -13.81 18.37
N LEU A 88 1.84 -14.31 17.61
CA LEU A 88 0.79 -15.20 18.12
C LEU A 88 1.25 -16.65 18.33
N HIS A 89 2.23 -17.11 17.54
CA HIS A 89 2.49 -18.55 17.38
C HIS A 89 3.97 -18.96 17.39
N GLY A 90 4.90 -18.01 17.43
CA GLY A 90 6.33 -18.32 17.39
C GLY A 90 6.83 -18.84 16.03
N CYS A 91 8.03 -19.44 16.01
CA CYS A 91 8.74 -19.83 14.77
C CYS A 91 8.43 -21.26 14.25
N GLY A 92 7.26 -21.84 14.56
CA GLY A 92 6.90 -23.22 14.20
C GLY A 92 6.26 -23.37 12.81
N ALA A 93 6.45 -24.53 12.15
CA ALA A 93 5.91 -24.81 10.80
C ALA A 93 4.38 -24.87 10.76
N VAL A 94 3.75 -25.34 11.84
CA VAL A 94 2.33 -25.19 12.16
C VAL A 94 2.27 -25.14 13.70
N PRO A 95 1.63 -24.15 14.33
CA PRO A 95 1.63 -24.03 15.77
C PRO A 95 0.65 -25.04 16.37
N SER A 96 1.11 -25.88 17.31
CA SER A 96 0.21 -26.75 18.09
C SER A 96 -0.53 -25.97 19.19
N GLU A 97 0.06 -24.88 19.68
CA GLU A 97 -0.54 -23.96 20.65
C GLU A 97 -0.08 -22.51 20.37
N ALA A 98 -0.92 -21.53 20.67
CA ALA A 98 -0.55 -20.13 20.57
C ALA A 98 0.53 -19.80 21.62
N VAL A 99 1.61 -19.14 21.20
CA VAL A 99 2.68 -18.65 22.10
C VAL A 99 2.16 -17.52 22.98
N ALA A 100 1.11 -16.82 22.53
CA ALA A 100 0.32 -15.91 23.34
C ALA A 100 -1.12 -15.81 22.79
N ARG A 101 -2.13 -15.76 23.67
CA ARG A 101 -3.49 -15.32 23.27
C ARG A 101 -3.58 -13.81 23.41
N ILE A 102 -4.36 -13.16 22.55
CA ILE A 102 -4.57 -11.70 22.60
C ILE A 102 -5.05 -11.25 23.99
N GLY A 103 -5.88 -12.05 24.66
CA GLY A 103 -6.31 -11.76 26.04
C GLY A 103 -5.19 -11.87 27.08
N ASP A 104 -4.29 -12.84 26.92
CA ASP A 104 -3.20 -13.12 27.86
C ASP A 104 -2.06 -12.10 27.75
N LEU A 105 -1.93 -11.42 26.60
CA LEU A 105 -0.99 -10.31 26.41
C LEU A 105 -1.41 -9.02 27.12
N ARG A 106 -2.68 -8.91 27.54
CA ARG A 106 -3.23 -7.68 28.10
C ARG A 106 -2.83 -7.43 29.56
N ASP A 107 -2.50 -8.48 30.30
CA ASP A 107 -2.32 -8.38 31.75
C ASP A 107 -0.83 -8.30 32.18
N ASP A 108 0.12 -8.74 31.34
CA ASP A 108 1.58 -8.70 31.61
C ASP A 108 2.41 -7.98 30.53
N HIS A 109 1.81 -7.67 29.36
CA HIS A 109 2.51 -7.31 28.12
C HIS A 109 1.79 -6.22 27.31
N ASP A 110 1.33 -5.16 27.98
CA ASP A 110 0.60 -4.01 27.40
C ASP A 110 1.20 -3.50 26.08
N TYR A 111 2.53 -3.54 25.95
CA TYR A 111 3.27 -3.07 24.79
C TYR A 111 3.24 -4.04 23.61
N GLU A 112 3.33 -5.34 23.85
CA GLU A 112 3.21 -6.36 22.81
C GLU A 112 1.78 -6.44 22.25
N TRP A 113 0.77 -6.35 23.12
CA TRP A 113 -0.64 -6.29 22.71
C TRP A 113 -0.93 -5.06 21.84
N LEU A 114 -0.46 -3.88 22.27
CA LEU A 114 -0.62 -2.63 21.52
C LEU A 114 0.13 -2.67 20.18
N GLY A 115 1.30 -3.31 20.14
CA GLY A 115 2.06 -3.54 18.91
C GLY A 115 1.28 -4.36 17.90
N LEU A 116 0.66 -5.47 18.33
CA LEU A 116 -0.16 -6.33 17.49
C LEU A 116 -1.36 -5.59 16.88
N ILE A 117 -2.10 -4.82 17.68
CA ILE A 117 -3.24 -4.03 17.20
C ILE A 117 -2.81 -3.01 16.15
N ARG A 118 -1.64 -2.38 16.34
CA ARG A 118 -1.09 -1.44 15.36
C ARG A 118 -0.71 -2.12 14.06
N LEU A 119 -0.17 -3.34 14.10
CA LEU A 119 0.14 -4.10 12.89
C LEU A 119 -1.13 -4.51 12.13
N GLU A 120 -2.16 -4.96 12.86
CA GLU A 120 -3.45 -5.31 12.27
C GLU A 120 -4.08 -4.10 11.57
N ALA A 121 -4.12 -2.95 12.25
CA ALA A 121 -4.62 -1.70 11.67
C ALA A 121 -3.75 -1.22 10.48
N ALA A 122 -2.42 -1.37 10.55
CA ALA A 122 -1.54 -1.05 9.42
C ALA A 122 -1.86 -1.92 8.20
N ARG A 123 -2.11 -3.22 8.42
CA ARG A 123 -2.49 -4.16 7.36
C ARG A 123 -3.85 -3.82 6.75
N GLU A 124 -4.84 -3.42 7.55
CA GLU A 124 -6.14 -2.97 7.04
C GLU A 124 -6.00 -1.76 6.10
N HIS A 125 -5.23 -0.75 6.52
CA HIS A 125 -4.93 0.40 5.66
C HIS A 125 -4.13 0.01 4.40
N ALA A 126 -3.20 -0.93 4.50
CA ALA A 126 -2.48 -1.45 3.34
C ALA A 126 -3.42 -2.15 2.34
N GLN A 127 -4.39 -2.92 2.83
CA GLN A 127 -5.40 -3.57 1.98
C GLN A 127 -6.34 -2.57 1.31
N GLU A 128 -6.76 -1.53 2.04
CA GLU A 128 -7.54 -0.43 1.47
C GLU A 128 -6.75 0.29 0.37
N ALA A 129 -5.49 0.64 0.63
CA ALA A 129 -4.60 1.23 -0.36
C ALA A 129 -4.45 0.33 -1.60
N LEU A 130 -4.27 -0.98 -1.40
CA LEU A 130 -4.13 -1.94 -2.51
C LEU A 130 -5.38 -1.96 -3.39
N ARG A 131 -6.58 -2.01 -2.80
CA ARG A 131 -7.85 -1.96 -3.55
C ARG A 131 -7.97 -0.68 -4.38
N GLY A 132 -7.59 0.47 -3.82
CA GLY A 132 -7.61 1.74 -4.55
C GLY A 132 -6.61 1.78 -5.72
N VAL A 133 -5.41 1.21 -5.53
CA VAL A 133 -4.40 1.06 -6.59
C VAL A 133 -4.91 0.14 -7.71
N GLU A 134 -5.53 -1.00 -7.38
CA GLU A 134 -6.14 -1.92 -8.35
C GLU A 134 -7.34 -1.29 -9.10
N GLY A 135 -8.16 -0.49 -8.39
CA GLY A 135 -9.24 0.30 -8.98
C GLY A 135 -8.70 1.29 -10.00
N ALA A 136 -7.69 2.07 -9.63
CA ALA A 136 -7.02 3.01 -10.54
C ALA A 136 -6.37 2.31 -11.74
N PHE A 137 -5.75 1.14 -11.54
CA PHE A 137 -5.19 0.33 -12.63
C PHE A 137 -6.27 -0.01 -13.67
N THR A 138 -7.42 -0.51 -13.22
CA THR A 138 -8.53 -0.92 -14.10
C THR A 138 -9.05 0.25 -14.94
N LEU A 139 -9.19 1.42 -14.32
CA LEU A 139 -9.65 2.64 -14.99
C LEU A 139 -8.64 3.12 -16.04
N LEU A 140 -7.34 3.13 -15.71
CA LEU A 140 -6.28 3.54 -16.65
C LEU A 140 -6.04 2.52 -17.76
N ALA A 141 -6.15 1.23 -17.47
CA ALA A 141 -6.13 0.17 -18.48
C ALA A 141 -7.28 0.33 -19.48
N SER A 142 -8.46 0.75 -19.00
CA SER A 142 -9.61 1.07 -19.85
C SER A 142 -9.34 2.25 -20.78
N VAL A 143 -8.66 3.30 -20.29
CA VAL A 143 -8.19 4.42 -21.12
C VAL A 143 -7.20 3.95 -22.18
N ARG A 144 -6.21 3.13 -21.80
CA ARG A 144 -5.25 2.53 -22.72
C ARG A 144 -5.95 1.72 -23.81
N PHE A 145 -6.93 0.89 -23.44
CA PHE A 145 -7.74 0.13 -24.40
C PHE A 145 -8.50 1.04 -25.37
N MET A 146 -9.18 2.07 -24.85
CA MET A 146 -9.91 3.02 -25.69
C MET A 146 -8.96 3.73 -26.67
N LEU A 147 -7.76 4.12 -26.24
CA LEU A 147 -6.73 4.71 -27.10
C LEU A 147 -6.39 3.83 -28.32
N HIS A 148 -6.30 2.51 -28.14
CA HIS A 148 -5.95 1.53 -29.18
C HIS A 148 -7.16 1.03 -29.99
N SER A 149 -8.37 1.47 -29.67
CA SER A 149 -9.56 1.01 -30.38
C SER A 149 -9.57 1.50 -31.83
N ARG A 150 -10.01 0.62 -32.75
CA ARG A 150 -10.03 0.86 -34.20
C ARG A 150 -11.01 1.94 -34.68
N ASN A 151 -11.83 2.48 -33.78
CA ASN A 151 -12.77 3.56 -34.07
C ASN A 151 -12.38 4.83 -33.28
N PRO A 152 -11.42 5.63 -33.79
CA PRO A 152 -10.97 6.88 -33.16
C PRO A 152 -12.10 7.91 -33.00
N ASP A 153 -13.07 7.90 -33.91
CA ASP A 153 -14.11 8.93 -34.01
C ASP A 153 -15.44 8.51 -33.36
N ALA A 154 -15.44 7.45 -32.55
CA ALA A 154 -16.63 7.01 -31.84
C ALA A 154 -17.20 8.14 -30.97
N PRO A 155 -18.50 8.49 -31.11
CA PRO A 155 -19.12 9.55 -30.33
C PRO A 155 -18.97 9.30 -28.83
N GLY A 156 -18.60 10.33 -28.06
CA GLY A 156 -18.47 10.25 -26.60
C GLY A 156 -17.23 9.51 -26.08
N ARG A 157 -16.40 8.89 -26.93
CA ARG A 157 -15.14 8.23 -26.52
C ARG A 157 -14.25 9.15 -25.69
N ARG A 158 -14.13 10.42 -26.11
CA ARG A 158 -13.36 11.43 -25.38
C ARG A 158 -13.85 11.64 -23.96
N GLN A 159 -15.15 11.90 -23.82
CA GLN A 159 -15.78 12.11 -22.53
C GLN A 159 -15.66 10.87 -21.63
N ALA A 160 -15.74 9.67 -22.21
CA ALA A 160 -15.53 8.43 -21.48
C ALA A 160 -14.10 8.34 -20.92
N MET A 161 -13.07 8.57 -21.73
CA MET A 161 -11.67 8.54 -21.25
C MET A 161 -11.39 9.60 -20.19
N GLU A 162 -11.90 10.82 -20.37
CA GLU A 162 -11.78 11.87 -19.34
C GLU A 162 -12.47 11.47 -18.03
N GLY A 163 -13.63 10.83 -18.11
CA GLY A 163 -14.35 10.30 -16.95
C GLY A 163 -13.53 9.23 -16.22
N GLN A 164 -12.93 8.29 -16.95
CA GLN A 164 -12.08 7.24 -16.38
C GLN A 164 -10.80 7.80 -15.74
N LEU A 165 -10.15 8.79 -16.36
CA LEU A 165 -8.96 9.45 -15.80
C LEU A 165 -9.29 10.19 -14.50
N ARG A 166 -10.42 10.92 -14.46
CA ARG A 166 -10.87 11.59 -13.24
C ARG A 166 -11.22 10.59 -12.15
N ALA A 167 -11.90 9.49 -12.49
CA ALA A 167 -12.19 8.43 -11.54
C ALA A 167 -10.90 7.82 -10.97
N ALA A 168 -9.90 7.53 -11.81
CA ALA A 168 -8.62 6.98 -11.36
C ALA A 168 -7.89 7.93 -10.40
N ALA A 169 -7.93 9.25 -10.66
CA ALA A 169 -7.37 10.24 -9.75
C ALA A 169 -8.10 10.27 -8.40
N LEU A 170 -9.43 10.09 -8.40
CA LEU A 170 -10.23 10.03 -7.17
C LEU A 170 -9.96 8.74 -6.38
N GLU A 171 -9.75 7.60 -7.03
CA GLU A 171 -9.33 6.35 -6.38
C GLU A 171 -7.97 6.48 -5.69
N LEU A 172 -7.02 7.21 -6.28
CA LEU A 172 -5.66 7.34 -5.76
C LEU A 172 -5.52 8.35 -4.61
N GLN A 173 -6.48 9.27 -4.42
CA GLN A 173 -6.47 10.22 -3.31
C GLN A 173 -6.49 9.54 -1.92
N PRO A 174 -7.46 8.66 -1.60
CA PRO A 174 -7.49 7.98 -0.31
C PRO A 174 -6.29 7.02 -0.14
N VAL A 175 -5.75 6.45 -1.23
CA VAL A 175 -4.57 5.56 -1.18
C VAL A 175 -3.39 6.25 -0.53
N VAL A 176 -3.13 7.53 -0.86
CA VAL A 176 -2.03 8.29 -0.25
C VAL A 176 -2.19 8.37 1.27
N ILE A 177 -3.41 8.65 1.74
CA ILE A 177 -3.73 8.76 3.17
C ILE A 177 -3.61 7.41 3.86
N SER A 178 -4.15 6.34 3.26
CA SER A 178 -4.08 4.99 3.82
C SER A 178 -2.62 4.52 3.91
N VAL A 179 -1.76 4.86 2.94
CA VAL A 179 -0.32 4.58 3.00
C VAL A 179 0.37 5.36 4.12
N GLU A 180 0.03 6.64 4.33
CA GLU A 180 0.58 7.41 5.44
C GLU A 180 0.21 6.80 6.80
N ASN A 181 -1.06 6.44 6.99
CA ASN A 181 -1.56 5.81 8.21
C ASN A 181 -0.91 4.43 8.43
N MET A 182 -0.84 3.61 7.39
CA MET A 182 -0.15 2.32 7.37
C MET A 182 1.30 2.47 7.87
N CYS A 183 2.06 3.39 7.28
CA CYS A 183 3.45 3.61 7.65
C CYS A 183 3.60 4.10 9.11
N ALA A 184 2.73 5.00 9.57
CA ALA A 184 2.76 5.51 10.93
C ALA A 184 2.48 4.40 11.95
N LEU A 185 1.48 3.54 11.68
CA LEU A 185 1.12 2.42 12.54
C LEU A 185 2.21 1.36 12.58
N ALA A 186 2.81 1.02 11.44
CA ALA A 186 3.95 0.10 11.36
C ALA A 186 5.17 0.63 12.14
N PHE A 187 5.43 1.93 12.06
CA PHE A 187 6.49 2.58 12.85
C PHE A 187 6.19 2.47 14.36
N MET A 188 4.98 2.83 14.79
CA MET A 188 4.57 2.75 16.19
C MET A 188 4.53 1.32 16.74
N ALA A 189 4.33 0.30 15.90
CA ALA A 189 4.37 -1.10 16.31
C ALA A 189 5.79 -1.61 16.61
N THR A 190 6.81 -0.91 16.13
CA THR A 190 8.23 -1.29 16.26
C THR A 190 9.02 -0.39 17.21
N GLU A 191 8.49 0.76 17.61
CA GLU A 191 9.10 1.60 18.64
C GLU A 191 8.90 1.01 20.05
N ARG A 192 9.97 1.03 20.86
CA ARG A 192 9.84 0.89 22.32
C ARG A 192 8.97 2.03 22.86
N ALA A 193 8.08 1.73 23.79
CA ALA A 193 7.26 2.74 24.44
C ALA A 193 8.14 3.83 25.08
N ILE A 194 7.69 5.09 24.98
CA ILE A 194 8.41 6.29 25.44
C ILE A 194 8.92 6.17 26.89
N ARG A 195 8.29 5.35 27.73
CA ARG A 195 8.70 5.08 29.12
C ARG A 195 10.13 4.50 29.23
N ASP A 196 10.62 3.76 28.23
CA ASP A 196 11.99 3.22 28.20
C ASP A 196 13.03 4.22 27.69
N ARG A 197 12.62 5.38 27.17
CA ARG A 197 13.54 6.46 26.70
C ARG A 197 13.91 7.46 27.80
N ILE A 198 13.26 7.39 28.96
CA ILE A 198 13.39 8.37 30.06
C ILE A 198 14.10 7.75 31.29
N GLN A 199 14.46 6.47 31.25
CA GLN A 199 15.30 5.81 32.27
C GLN A 199 16.78 5.79 31.84
#